data_AF-A0A2E9JJB7-F1
#
_entry.id   AF-A0A2E9JJB7-F1
#
_cell.length_a   1.000
_cell.length_b   1.000
_cell.length_c   1.000
_cell.angle_alpha   90.00
_cell.angle_beta   90.00
_cell.angle_gamma   90.00
#
_symmetry.space_group_name_H-M   'P 1'
#
loop_
_entity.id
_entity.type
_entity.pdbx_description
1 polymer ?
#
loop_
_entity_poly.entity_id
_entity_poly.type
_entity_poly.pdbx_seq_one_letter_code
_entity_poly.pdbx_strand_id
1 'polypeptide(L)'
;MVNLITQPMPFNPINLAKRSLRKKKELRFFKNASNKEIFTRIYETNKWGDAATRSGKGSNLDRTVELRRQLPAALGELGVKTLLDIPCGDYFWMNETELQIEHYYGADIVASLIQANSANYADATTTFLHLDLLQDSLPHVEAILCRECLVHFSYSDALLQLTS
;
A
#
# COMPACT_ATOMS: atom_id res chain seq x y z
N MET A 1 -33.77 -28.45 -14.14
CA MET A 1 -32.81 -29.59 -14.21
C MET A 1 -31.78 -29.20 -15.26
N VAL A 2 -30.55 -28.82 -14.91
CA VAL A 2 -29.41 -29.72 -14.66
C VAL A 2 -28.50 -29.17 -13.55
N ASN A 3 -28.15 -30.03 -12.58
CA ASN A 3 -27.16 -29.78 -11.53
C ASN A 3 -25.74 -29.80 -12.14
N LEU A 4 -25.00 -28.69 -12.05
CA LEU A 4 -23.55 -28.68 -12.19
C LEU A 4 -22.94 -29.12 -10.86
N ILE A 5 -22.80 -30.43 -10.69
CA ILE A 5 -22.02 -31.02 -9.59
C ILE A 5 -20.56 -30.69 -9.85
N THR A 6 -19.98 -29.78 -9.06
CA THR A 6 -18.54 -29.61 -8.97
C THR A 6 -17.94 -30.92 -8.44
N GLN A 7 -17.36 -31.72 -9.32
CA GLN A 7 -16.58 -32.90 -8.92
C GLN A 7 -15.47 -32.45 -7.96
N PRO A 8 -15.32 -33.05 -6.76
CA PRO A 8 -14.23 -32.71 -5.86
C PRO A 8 -12.90 -33.02 -6.54
N MET A 9 -11.98 -32.06 -6.55
CA MET A 9 -10.64 -32.27 -7.09
C MET A 9 -10.01 -33.50 -6.42
N PRO A 10 -9.42 -34.45 -7.19
CA PRO A 10 -8.86 -35.66 -6.62
C PRO A 10 -7.74 -35.33 -5.63
N PHE A 11 -7.80 -35.95 -4.46
CA PHE A 11 -6.78 -35.83 -3.43
C PHE A 11 -5.44 -36.32 -3.97
N ASN A 12 -4.48 -35.40 -4.13
CA ASN A 12 -3.14 -35.72 -4.59
C ASN A 12 -2.13 -35.43 -3.45
N PRO A 13 -1.57 -36.47 -2.81
CA PRO A 13 -0.69 -36.32 -1.65
C PRO A 13 0.62 -35.59 -2.00
N ILE A 14 1.12 -35.73 -3.24
CA ILE A 14 2.31 -35.00 -3.71
C ILE A 14 2.02 -33.50 -3.76
N ASN A 15 0.84 -33.10 -4.27
CA ASN A 15 0.44 -31.69 -4.31
C ASN A 15 0.25 -31.10 -2.92
N LEU A 16 -0.25 -31.89 -1.97
CA LEU A 16 -0.37 -31.47 -0.57
C LEU A 16 1.00 -31.28 0.09
N ALA A 17 1.93 -32.21 -0.10
CA ALA A 17 3.30 -32.08 0.41
C ALA A 17 4.00 -30.84 -0.19
N LYS A 18 3.90 -30.64 -1.51
CA LYS A 18 4.43 -29.45 -2.20
C LYS A 18 3.83 -28.16 -1.64
N ARG A 19 2.51 -28.11 -1.41
CA ARG A 19 1.81 -26.96 -0.82
C ARG A 19 2.30 -26.67 0.61
N SER A 20 2.49 -27.72 1.42
CA SER A 20 3.01 -27.59 2.79
C SER A 20 4.44 -27.06 2.82
N LEU A 21 5.33 -27.59 1.97
CA LEU A 21 6.70 -27.10 1.83
C LEU A 21 6.75 -25.63 1.36
N ARG A 22 5.92 -25.27 0.38
CA ARG A 22 5.79 -23.87 -0.07
C ARG A 22 5.36 -22.94 1.06
N LYS A 23 4.35 -23.34 1.83
CA LYS A 23 3.86 -22.58 2.99
C LYS A 23 4.93 -22.45 4.08
N LYS A 24 5.71 -23.50 4.37
CA LYS A 24 6.84 -23.43 5.31
C LYS A 24 7.92 -22.47 4.84
N LYS A 25 8.31 -22.52 3.56
CA LYS A 25 9.31 -21.60 2.99
C LYS A 25 8.83 -20.15 3.04
N GLU A 26 7.56 -19.93 2.76
CA GLU A 26 6.92 -18.62 2.82
C GLU A 26 6.86 -18.06 4.25
N LEU A 27 6.43 -18.86 5.22
CA LEU A 27 6.46 -18.48 6.63
C LEU A 27 7.89 -18.16 7.10
N ARG A 28 8.88 -18.96 6.68
CA ARG A 28 10.28 -18.69 6.99
C ARG A 28 10.76 -17.38 6.38
N PHE A 29 10.32 -17.03 5.17
CA PHE A 29 10.63 -15.74 4.58
C PHE A 29 10.05 -14.59 5.41
N PHE A 30 8.74 -14.58 5.66
CA PHE A 30 8.08 -13.50 6.41
C PHE A 30 8.61 -13.35 7.84
N LYS A 31 9.14 -14.42 8.44
CA LYS A 31 9.76 -14.36 9.77
C LYS A 31 11.12 -13.66 9.81
N ASN A 32 11.88 -13.68 8.70
CA ASN A 32 13.28 -13.22 8.69
C ASN A 32 13.54 -12.05 7.72
N ALA A 33 12.55 -11.67 6.92
CA ALA A 33 12.66 -10.58 5.95
C ALA A 33 12.39 -9.23 6.62
N SER A 34 13.07 -8.20 6.14
CA SER A 34 12.77 -6.80 6.45
C SER A 34 11.40 -6.37 5.91
N ASN A 35 10.83 -5.29 6.44
CA ASN A 35 9.58 -4.71 5.92
C ASN A 35 9.69 -4.40 4.43
N LYS A 36 10.81 -3.83 4.00
CA LYS A 36 11.09 -3.56 2.59
C LYS A 36 10.96 -4.82 1.73
N GLU A 37 11.61 -5.91 2.10
CA GLU A 37 11.55 -7.18 1.37
C GLU A 37 10.15 -7.78 1.37
N ILE A 38 9.44 -7.69 2.50
CA ILE A 38 8.07 -8.17 2.66
C ILE A 38 7.14 -7.44 1.69
N PHE A 39 7.11 -6.11 1.74
CA PHE A 39 6.21 -5.31 0.92
C PHE A 39 6.60 -5.29 -0.55
N THR A 40 7.90 -5.33 -0.87
CA THR A 40 8.36 -5.50 -2.25
C THR A 40 7.83 -6.80 -2.84
N ARG A 41 7.94 -7.91 -2.10
CA ARG A 41 7.40 -9.20 -2.55
C ARG A 41 5.88 -9.18 -2.67
N ILE A 42 5.18 -8.54 -1.73
CA ILE A 42 3.71 -8.40 -1.79
C ILE A 42 3.31 -7.70 -3.09
N TYR A 43 3.94 -6.57 -3.39
CA TYR A 43 3.70 -5.80 -4.60
C TYR A 43 4.03 -6.62 -5.85
N GLU A 44 5.27 -7.11 -6.00
CA GLU A 44 5.75 -7.81 -7.21
C GLU A 44 4.96 -9.07 -7.54
N THR A 45 4.47 -9.78 -6.52
CA THR A 45 3.68 -11.00 -6.73
C THR A 45 2.17 -10.76 -6.79
N ASN A 46 1.73 -9.50 -6.65
CA ASN A 46 0.33 -9.14 -6.45
C ASN A 46 -0.32 -10.07 -5.40
N LYS A 47 0.32 -10.17 -4.23
CA LYS A 47 -0.04 -11.18 -3.21
C LYS A 47 -1.48 -11.02 -2.72
N TRP A 48 -1.99 -9.79 -2.72
CA TRP A 48 -3.38 -9.50 -2.36
C TRP A 48 -4.39 -10.00 -3.40
N GLY A 49 -3.94 -10.29 -4.62
CA GLY A 49 -4.74 -10.93 -5.67
C GLY A 49 -5.88 -10.05 -6.17
N ASP A 50 -5.66 -8.74 -6.17
CA ASP A 50 -6.63 -7.76 -6.66
C ASP A 50 -6.27 -7.37 -8.10
N ALA A 51 -7.29 -7.21 -8.94
CA ALA A 51 -7.11 -6.96 -10.37
C ALA A 51 -6.93 -5.48 -10.70
N ALA A 52 -7.43 -4.58 -9.86
CA ALA A 52 -7.41 -3.15 -10.09
C ALA A 52 -6.20 -2.48 -9.40
N THR A 53 -5.85 -2.94 -8.21
CA THR A 53 -4.77 -2.36 -7.40
C THR A 53 -3.83 -3.41 -6.83
N ARG A 54 -2.54 -3.09 -6.79
CA ARG A 54 -1.50 -3.87 -6.11
C ARG A 54 -1.30 -3.41 -4.67
N SER A 55 -2.09 -2.46 -4.17
CA SER A 55 -2.10 -1.98 -2.78
C SER A 55 -3.19 -2.62 -1.90
N GLY A 56 -3.85 -3.65 -2.43
CA GLY A 56 -4.81 -4.47 -1.70
C GLY A 56 -6.23 -3.93 -1.74
N LYS A 57 -7.18 -4.78 -1.33
CA LYS A 57 -8.62 -4.55 -1.59
C LYS A 57 -9.18 -3.28 -0.95
N GLY A 58 -8.58 -2.82 0.14
CA GLY A 58 -8.98 -1.59 0.82
C GLY A 58 -8.67 -0.32 0.02
N SER A 59 -7.89 -0.42 -1.06
CA SER A 59 -7.57 0.68 -1.97
C SER A 59 -8.47 0.73 -3.20
N ASN A 60 -9.46 -0.18 -3.32
CA ASN A 60 -10.43 -0.12 -4.41
C ASN A 60 -11.36 1.09 -4.29
N LEU A 61 -11.83 1.59 -5.44
CA LEU A 61 -12.64 2.79 -5.53
C LEU A 61 -14.00 2.69 -4.80
N ASP A 62 -14.58 1.49 -4.68
CA ASP A 62 -15.79 1.23 -3.90
C ASP A 62 -15.54 1.34 -2.38
N ARG A 63 -14.30 1.09 -1.94
CA ARG A 63 -13.89 1.16 -0.53
C ARG A 63 -13.41 2.53 -0.11
N THR A 64 -12.99 3.35 -1.06
CA THR A 64 -12.42 4.67 -0.80
C THR A 64 -13.39 5.82 -1.11
N VAL A 65 -14.64 5.55 -1.52
CA VAL A 65 -15.64 6.60 -1.85
C VAL A 65 -15.67 7.72 -0.81
N GLU A 66 -15.79 7.34 0.47
CA GLU A 66 -15.92 8.34 1.53
C GLU A 66 -14.60 9.05 1.84
N LEU A 67 -13.47 8.36 1.71
CA LEU A 67 -12.15 8.97 1.86
C LEU A 67 -11.92 10.02 0.77
N ARG A 68 -12.23 9.70 -0.49
CA ARG A 68 -12.11 10.62 -1.62
C ARG A 68 -13.01 11.83 -1.50
N ARG A 69 -14.13 11.70 -0.78
CA ARG A 69 -15.06 12.80 -0.50
C ARG A 69 -14.60 13.67 0.68
N GLN A 70 -14.18 13.06 1.78
CA GLN A 70 -13.88 13.76 3.03
C GLN A 70 -12.46 14.32 3.09
N LEU A 71 -11.48 13.64 2.48
CA LEU A 71 -10.07 14.04 2.57
C LEU A 71 -9.84 15.45 1.98
N PRO A 72 -10.27 15.77 0.75
CA PRO A 72 -10.09 17.12 0.21
C PRO A 72 -10.78 18.19 1.07
N ALA A 73 -11.99 17.91 1.58
CA ALA A 73 -12.72 18.83 2.44
C ALA A 73 -11.95 19.12 3.74
N ALA A 74 -11.42 18.09 4.39
CA ALA A 74 -10.63 18.25 5.61
C ALA A 74 -9.32 19.02 5.36
N LEU A 75 -8.62 18.74 4.25
CA LEU A 75 -7.41 19.49 3.88
C LEU A 75 -7.73 20.97 3.63
N GLY A 76 -8.83 21.25 2.94
CA GLY A 76 -9.31 22.62 2.68
C GLY A 76 -9.69 23.37 3.95
N GLU A 77 -10.41 22.73 4.88
CA GLU A 77 -10.77 23.31 6.18
C GLU A 77 -9.55 23.64 7.04
N LEU A 78 -8.49 22.83 6.94
CA LEU A 78 -7.22 23.04 7.64
C LEU A 78 -6.27 24.01 6.90
N GLY A 79 -6.61 24.42 5.67
CA GLY A 79 -5.76 25.27 4.85
C GLY A 79 -4.46 24.60 4.39
N VAL A 80 -4.44 23.27 4.29
CA VAL A 80 -3.27 22.49 3.88
C VAL A 80 -3.01 22.68 2.38
N LYS A 81 -1.76 22.93 2.01
CA LYS A 81 -1.28 23.09 0.64
C LYS A 81 -0.31 21.99 0.23
N THR A 82 0.34 21.33 1.18
CA THR A 82 1.30 20.26 0.94
C THR A 82 0.97 19.02 1.75
N LEU A 83 0.82 17.88 1.07
CA LEU A 83 0.47 16.60 1.68
C LEU A 83 1.55 15.56 1.40
N LEU A 84 2.00 14.85 2.44
CA LEU A 84 2.71 13.58 2.30
C LEU A 84 1.75 12.42 2.54
N ASP A 85 1.55 11.55 1.56
CA ASP A 85 0.89 10.25 1.72
C ASP A 85 1.95 9.15 1.85
N ILE A 86 2.05 8.52 3.02
CA ILE A 86 3.04 7.49 3.31
C ILE A 86 2.44 6.39 4.20
N PRO A 87 2.31 5.14 3.71
CA PRO A 87 2.63 4.64 2.38
C PRO A 87 1.56 5.04 1.36
N CYS A 88 1.97 5.56 0.21
CA CYS A 88 1.06 5.95 -0.87
C CYS A 88 0.56 4.77 -1.72
N GLY A 89 1.24 3.62 -1.65
CA GLY A 89 0.91 2.47 -2.47
C GLY A 89 0.98 2.77 -3.97
N ASP A 90 0.20 2.06 -4.78
CA ASP A 90 0.18 2.20 -6.24
C ASP A 90 -0.59 3.43 -6.73
N TYR A 91 -0.90 4.37 -5.84
CA TYR A 91 -1.60 5.62 -6.12
C TYR A 91 -3.02 5.43 -6.72
N PHE A 92 -3.57 4.21 -6.71
CA PHE A 92 -4.78 3.90 -7.50
C PHE A 92 -6.00 4.76 -7.14
N TRP A 93 -6.38 4.80 -5.86
CA TRP A 93 -7.53 5.62 -5.45
C TRP A 93 -7.19 7.10 -5.31
N MET A 94 -5.95 7.41 -4.96
CA MET A 94 -5.51 8.79 -4.77
C MET A 94 -5.44 9.53 -6.12
N ASN A 95 -5.09 8.83 -7.21
CA ASN A 95 -5.19 9.34 -8.58
C ASN A 95 -6.63 9.74 -8.96
N GLU A 96 -7.65 9.15 -8.32
CA GLU A 96 -9.06 9.47 -8.51
C GLU A 96 -9.59 10.48 -7.48
N THR A 97 -8.70 11.21 -6.82
CA THR A 97 -9.01 12.16 -5.74
C THR A 97 -8.51 13.56 -6.09
N GLU A 98 -9.43 14.50 -6.26
CA GLU A 98 -9.10 15.91 -6.45
C GLU A 98 -8.81 16.57 -5.10
N LEU A 99 -7.54 16.57 -4.68
CA LEU A 99 -7.13 17.06 -3.36
C LEU A 99 -7.20 18.59 -3.20
N GLN A 100 -7.13 19.35 -4.29
CA GLN A 100 -7.14 20.82 -4.30
C GLN A 100 -6.00 21.44 -3.46
N ILE A 101 -4.83 20.79 -3.44
CA ILE A 101 -3.61 21.24 -2.77
C ILE A 101 -2.55 21.70 -3.78
N GLU A 102 -1.52 22.40 -3.32
CA GLU A 102 -0.43 22.89 -4.17
C GLU A 102 0.55 21.77 -4.55
N HIS A 103 0.86 20.85 -3.62
CA HIS A 103 1.78 19.75 -3.91
C HIS A 103 1.45 18.47 -3.14
N TYR A 104 1.45 17.35 -3.86
CA TYR A 104 1.34 16.00 -3.32
C TYR A 104 2.69 15.28 -3.35
N TYR A 105 3.07 14.72 -2.21
CA TYR A 105 4.20 13.81 -2.07
C TYR A 105 3.68 12.41 -1.75
N GLY A 106 3.86 11.45 -2.66
CA GLY A 106 3.56 10.04 -2.39
C GLY A 106 4.84 9.30 -2.03
N ALA A 107 4.91 8.65 -0.87
CA ALA A 107 6.08 7.89 -0.48
C ALA A 107 5.78 6.45 -0.10
N ASP A 108 6.68 5.52 -0.43
CA ASP A 108 6.55 4.10 -0.11
C ASP A 108 7.94 3.45 -0.05
N ILE A 109 8.07 2.41 0.77
CA ILE A 109 9.30 1.63 0.94
C ILE A 109 9.60 0.72 -0.27
N VAL A 110 8.62 0.50 -1.15
CA VAL A 110 8.74 -0.34 -2.35
C VAL A 110 9.24 0.48 -3.54
N ALA A 111 10.54 0.40 -3.80
CA ALA A 111 11.21 1.16 -4.87
C ALA A 111 10.60 0.96 -6.27
N SER A 112 10.24 -0.28 -6.64
CA SER A 112 9.68 -0.58 -7.98
C SER A 112 8.27 -0.03 -8.17
N LEU A 113 7.50 0.11 -7.08
CA LEU A 113 6.19 0.74 -7.06
C LEU A 113 6.34 2.26 -7.21
N ILE A 114 7.24 2.88 -6.46
CA ILE A 114 7.54 4.31 -6.59
C ILE A 114 8.04 4.66 -7.98
N GLN A 115 8.92 3.84 -8.57
CA GLN A 115 9.37 4.04 -9.94
C GLN A 115 8.22 3.99 -10.95
N ALA A 116 7.30 3.04 -10.80
CA ALA A 116 6.12 2.93 -11.65
C ALA A 116 5.18 4.14 -11.48
N ASN A 117 4.94 4.57 -10.24
CA ASN A 117 4.13 5.75 -9.96
C ASN A 117 4.74 7.02 -10.56
N SER A 118 6.04 7.23 -10.36
CA SER A 118 6.75 8.37 -10.95
C SER A 118 6.64 8.40 -12.47
N ALA A 119 6.78 7.25 -13.12
CA ALA A 119 6.69 7.16 -14.58
C ALA A 119 5.28 7.44 -15.13
N ASN A 120 4.25 7.08 -14.37
CA ASN A 120 2.86 7.15 -14.83
C ASN A 120 2.11 8.41 -14.39
N TYR A 121 2.47 8.99 -13.24
CA TYR A 121 1.65 9.97 -12.54
C TYR A 121 2.40 11.19 -12.01
N ALA A 122 3.74 11.22 -12.04
CA ALA A 122 4.46 12.42 -11.58
C ALA A 122 4.26 13.59 -12.56
N ASP A 123 4.11 14.78 -11.99
CA ASP A 123 3.96 16.03 -12.74
C ASP A 123 4.49 17.22 -11.93
N ALA A 124 4.12 18.44 -12.31
CA ALA A 124 4.58 19.66 -11.65
C ALA A 124 4.14 19.77 -10.17
N THR A 125 3.08 19.07 -9.79
CA THR A 125 2.41 19.14 -8.48
C THR A 125 2.38 17.79 -7.74
N THR A 126 2.89 16.72 -8.36
CA THR A 126 2.88 15.36 -7.82
C THR A 126 4.29 14.78 -7.88
N THR A 127 4.85 14.40 -6.72
CA THR A 127 6.18 13.80 -6.61
C THR A 127 6.11 12.49 -5.84
N PHE A 128 6.81 11.45 -6.34
CA PHE A 128 6.93 10.19 -5.63
C PHE A 128 8.35 9.97 -5.08
N LEU A 129 8.42 9.52 -3.82
CA LEU A 129 9.66 9.36 -3.06
C LEU A 129 9.78 7.93 -2.53
N HIS A 130 10.93 7.31 -2.72
CA HIS A 130 11.21 6.02 -2.08
C HIS A 130 11.78 6.30 -0.69
N LEU A 131 10.94 6.13 0.33
CA LEU A 131 11.26 6.42 1.74
C LEU A 131 10.88 5.23 2.62
N ASP A 132 11.73 4.95 3.60
CA ASP A 132 11.37 4.16 4.77
C ASP A 132 10.92 5.12 5.89
N LEU A 133 9.62 5.09 6.20
CA LEU A 133 9.00 5.93 7.24
C LEU A 133 9.72 5.82 8.60
N LEU A 134 10.36 4.69 8.90
CA LEU A 134 11.02 4.47 10.20
C LEU A 134 12.48 4.93 10.25
N GLN A 135 13.10 5.23 9.11
CA GLN A 135 14.55 5.48 9.03
C GLN A 135 14.90 6.79 8.35
N ASP A 136 14.08 7.25 7.42
CA ASP A 136 14.38 8.41 6.60
C ASP A 136 13.74 9.69 7.15
N SER A 137 14.40 10.84 6.91
CA SER A 137 13.80 12.14 7.20
C SER A 137 12.67 12.43 6.21
N LEU A 138 11.53 12.88 6.72
CA LEU A 138 10.38 13.21 5.90
C LEU A 138 10.51 14.62 5.29
N PRO A 139 9.94 14.87 4.11
CA PRO A 139 9.87 16.22 3.57
C PRO A 139 9.07 17.14 4.51
N HIS A 140 9.41 18.42 4.52
CA HIS A 140 8.61 19.42 5.22
C HIS A 140 7.29 19.63 4.47
N VAL A 141 6.18 19.28 5.12
CA VAL A 141 4.82 19.38 4.59
C VAL A 141 3.88 19.83 5.69
N GLU A 142 2.70 20.30 5.32
CA GLU A 142 1.69 20.78 6.27
C GLU A 142 0.78 19.67 6.79
N ALA A 143 0.66 18.56 6.06
CA ALA A 143 -0.06 17.37 6.53
C ALA A 143 0.61 16.06 6.09
N ILE A 144 0.43 15.03 6.91
CA ILE A 144 0.83 13.65 6.59
C ILE A 144 -0.41 12.75 6.68
N LEU A 145 -0.75 12.09 5.57
CA LEU A 145 -1.67 10.97 5.54
C LEU A 145 -0.88 9.67 5.74
N CYS A 146 -1.18 8.96 6.82
CA CYS A 146 -0.58 7.66 7.11
C CYS A 146 -1.68 6.63 7.33
N ARG A 147 -2.16 6.03 6.24
CA ARG A 147 -3.27 5.08 6.24
C ARG A 147 -2.76 3.65 6.17
N GLU A 148 -3.32 2.75 7.00
CA GLU A 148 -3.07 1.30 6.96
C GLU A 148 -1.57 0.92 7.07
N CYS A 149 -0.75 1.79 7.66
CA CYS A 149 0.69 1.59 7.87
C CYS A 149 1.01 1.20 9.31
N LEU A 150 0.53 2.00 10.26
CA LEU A 150 0.89 1.91 11.67
C LEU A 150 0.47 0.57 12.30
N VAL A 151 -0.56 -0.08 11.74
CA VAL A 151 -1.01 -1.41 12.17
C VAL A 151 0.02 -2.52 11.90
N HIS A 152 1.05 -2.25 11.09
CA HIS A 152 2.13 -3.17 10.78
C HIS A 152 3.38 -2.98 11.65
N PHE A 153 3.39 -1.96 12.50
CA PHE A 153 4.51 -1.65 13.37
C PHE A 153 4.27 -2.10 14.81
N SER A 154 5.35 -2.29 15.57
CA SER A 154 5.22 -2.38 17.02
C SER A 154 4.79 -1.01 17.57
N TYR A 155 4.12 -0.99 18.73
CA TYR A 155 3.72 0.27 19.37
C TYR A 155 4.89 1.26 19.54
N SER A 156 6.09 0.74 19.84
CA SER A 156 7.31 1.55 20.02
C SER A 156 7.74 2.24 18.74
N ASP A 157 7.68 1.54 17.60
CA ASP A 157 8.10 2.08 16.31
C ASP A 157 7.12 3.15 15.81
N ALA A 158 5.82 2.97 16.06
CA ALA A 158 4.79 3.94 15.66
C ALA A 158 4.87 5.27 16.44
N LEU A 159 5.25 5.24 17.72
CA LEU A 159 5.35 6.42 18.59
C LEU A 159 6.58 7.29 18.27
N LEU A 160 7.71 6.67 17.91
CA LEU A 160 8.97 7.37 17.68
C LEU A 160 8.88 8.42 16.56
N GLN A 161 8.14 8.09 15.49
CA GLN A 161 8.13 8.90 14.27
C GLN A 161 7.09 10.04 14.28
N LEU A 162 6.04 9.94 15.10
CA LEU A 162 4.99 10.97 15.17
C LEU A 162 5.32 12.14 16.12
N THR A 163 6.49 12.10 16.78
CA THR A 163 6.90 13.09 17.79
C THR A 163 8.26 13.73 17.52
N SER A 164 8.86 13.44 16.36
CA SER A 164 10.15 13.99 15.91
C SER A 164 9.94 15.22 15.04
#